data_AF-A0A1B9MVY8-F1
#
_entry.id   AF-A0A1B9MVY8-F1
#
_cell.length_a   1.000
_cell.length_b   1.000
_cell.length_c   1.000
_cell.angle_alpha   90.00
_cell.angle_beta   90.00
_cell.angle_gamma   90.00
#
_symmetry.space_group_name_H-M   'P 1'
#
loop_
_entity.id
_entity.type
_entity.pdbx_description
1 polymer ?
#
loop_
_entity_poly.entity_id
_entity_poly.type
_entity_poly.pdbx_seq_one_letter_code
_entity_poly.pdbx_strand_id
1 'polypeptide(L)'
;MSKLNINQSIMITKKNIIIFGVVILLLFLFTIISLIVSLSNSSRISSNYQTIVSHKVNVSNNVSNIMDNVTVLEQRINSVELEQKKMTIDYDNLNLRSARNEQDIVLLQTVVNDKNLDSRLDNIEISMKNNEIDIDSIKNIQRTQQITLDDIANAFTEFKSQIIQKITTMLSGSKNTTPNNTKKNINVSKVDNFNYTLSSIEYRSGELWAVVCPKKFTSLSELKFLNVGDSIDGWKVMNIENNLVKLINGNQVYTLKLTQ
;
A
#
# COMPACT_ATOMS: atom_id res chain seq x y z
N MET A 1 -10.45 -102.91 84.16
CA MET A 1 -10.94 -101.61 84.67
C MET A 1 -10.43 -101.41 86.10
N SER A 2 -9.26 -100.79 86.26
CA SER A 2 -8.73 -100.43 87.58
C SER A 2 -9.42 -99.15 88.06
N LYS A 3 -10.22 -99.25 89.13
CA LYS A 3 -10.84 -98.10 89.80
C LYS A 3 -9.72 -97.21 90.35
N LEU A 4 -9.53 -96.04 89.75
CA LEU A 4 -8.70 -94.97 90.33
C LEU A 4 -9.34 -94.58 91.67
N ASN A 5 -8.60 -94.82 92.76
CA ASN A 5 -8.99 -94.46 94.10
C ASN A 5 -8.71 -92.95 94.30
N ILE A 6 -9.75 -92.12 94.14
CA ILE A 6 -9.64 -90.65 94.09
C ILE A 6 -9.71 -90.01 95.50
N ASN A 7 -9.88 -90.77 96.58
CA ASN A 7 -10.05 -90.24 97.94
C ASN A 7 -8.80 -90.35 98.83
N GLN A 8 -7.66 -89.82 98.38
CA GLN A 8 -6.55 -89.51 99.31
C GLN A 8 -6.77 -88.11 99.88
N SER A 9 -7.02 -88.01 101.19
CA SER A 9 -7.12 -86.73 101.88
C SER A 9 -5.75 -86.05 101.88
N ILE A 10 -5.66 -84.89 101.22
CA ILE A 10 -4.44 -84.10 101.20
C ILE A 10 -4.28 -83.49 102.60
N MET A 11 -3.39 -84.05 103.42
CA MET A 11 -3.03 -83.44 104.70
C MET A 11 -2.19 -82.18 104.46
N ILE A 12 -2.85 -81.02 104.60
CA ILE A 12 -2.19 -79.72 104.53
C ILE A 12 -1.39 -79.52 105.81
N THR A 13 -0.08 -79.68 105.73
CA THR A 13 0.84 -79.31 106.81
C THR A 13 1.17 -77.82 106.73
N LYS A 14 1.52 -77.19 107.86
CA LYS A 14 1.90 -75.75 107.91
C LYS A 14 3.00 -75.39 106.90
N LYS A 15 3.91 -76.33 106.60
CA LYS A 15 4.98 -76.18 105.60
C LYS A 15 4.42 -76.01 104.17
N ASN A 16 3.37 -76.74 103.80
CA ASN A 16 2.75 -76.64 102.48
C ASN A 16 2.06 -75.29 102.26
N ILE A 17 1.46 -74.70 103.32
CA ILE A 17 0.85 -73.36 103.27
C ILE A 17 1.92 -72.29 103.03
N ILE A 18 3.06 -72.37 103.73
CA ILE A 18 4.18 -71.44 103.54
C ILE A 18 4.74 -71.54 102.12
N ILE A 19 4.97 -72.75 101.62
CA ILE A 19 5.45 -72.96 100.24
C ILE A 19 4.46 -72.37 99.22
N PHE A 20 3.16 -72.62 99.39
CA PHE A 20 2.13 -72.08 98.51
C PHE A 20 2.08 -70.54 98.53
N GLY A 21 2.21 -69.93 99.71
CA GLY A 21 2.32 -68.48 99.85
C GLY A 21 3.54 -67.88 99.14
N VAL A 22 4.70 -68.54 99.26
CA VAL A 22 5.94 -68.13 98.56
C VAL A 22 5.79 -68.26 97.05
N VAL A 23 5.17 -69.33 96.54
CA VAL A 23 4.91 -69.52 95.11
C VAL A 23 3.98 -68.43 94.57
N ILE A 24 2.89 -68.11 95.28
CA ILE A 24 1.99 -67.02 94.89
C ILE A 24 2.72 -65.67 94.85
N LEU A 25 3.54 -65.38 95.87
CA LEU A 25 4.33 -64.15 95.92
C LEU A 25 5.29 -64.05 94.72
N LEU A 26 5.97 -65.13 94.36
CA LEU A 26 6.88 -65.17 93.20
C LEU A 26 6.13 -64.99 91.88
N LEU A 27 4.96 -65.61 91.72
CA LEU A 27 4.12 -65.41 90.54
C LEU A 27 3.66 -63.96 90.41
N PHE A 28 3.27 -63.33 91.53
CA PHE A 28 2.88 -61.93 91.55
C PHE A 28 4.06 -61.00 91.24
N LEU A 29 5.27 -61.30 91.72
CA LEU A 29 6.47 -60.56 91.38
C LEU A 29 6.79 -60.69 89.89
N PHE A 30 6.64 -61.88 89.31
CA PHE A 30 6.88 -62.12 87.90
C PHE A 30 5.90 -61.36 87.00
N THR A 31 4.62 -61.28 87.37
CA THR A 31 3.64 -60.48 86.60
C THR A 31 3.94 -58.99 86.65
N ILE A 32 4.37 -58.47 87.81
CA ILE A 32 4.82 -57.07 87.94
C ILE A 32 6.03 -56.79 87.04
N ILE A 33 7.05 -57.65 87.07
CA ILE A 33 8.24 -57.49 86.22
C ILE A 33 7.85 -57.54 84.74
N SER A 34 7.02 -58.50 84.34
CA SER A 34 6.52 -58.61 82.96
C SER A 34 5.75 -57.35 82.53
N LEU A 35 4.94 -56.77 83.43
CA LEU A 35 4.20 -55.55 83.17
C LEU A 35 5.15 -54.36 82.97
N ILE A 36 6.16 -54.20 83.84
CA ILE A 36 7.16 -53.13 83.74
C ILE A 36 7.93 -53.22 82.42
N VAL A 37 8.37 -54.43 82.04
CA VAL A 37 9.06 -54.67 80.76
C VAL A 37 8.14 -54.35 79.57
N SER A 38 6.88 -54.77 79.62
CA SER A 38 5.89 -54.49 78.57
C SER A 38 5.61 -52.99 78.42
N LEU A 39 5.41 -52.26 79.52
CA LEU A 39 5.22 -50.80 79.49
C LEU A 39 6.45 -50.08 78.95
N SER A 40 7.65 -50.50 79.37
CA SER A 40 8.91 -49.93 78.88
C SER A 40 9.09 -50.16 77.38
N ASN A 41 8.77 -51.37 76.90
CA ASN A 41 8.85 -51.70 75.49
C ASN A 41 7.78 -50.95 74.67
N SER A 42 6.55 -50.85 75.18
CA SER A 42 5.47 -50.08 74.56
C SER A 42 5.82 -48.59 74.41
N SER A 43 6.40 -47.99 75.45
CA SER A 43 6.87 -46.60 75.40
C SER A 43 7.97 -46.39 74.36
N ARG A 44 8.96 -47.30 74.29
CA ARG A 44 10.01 -47.27 73.25
C ARG A 44 9.44 -47.42 71.85
N ILE A 45 8.52 -48.36 71.66
CA ILE A 45 7.85 -48.60 70.39
C ILE A 45 7.05 -47.36 69.96
N SER A 46 6.29 -46.76 70.88
CA SER A 46 5.52 -45.54 70.62
C SER A 46 6.40 -44.37 70.22
N SER A 47 7.50 -44.14 70.94
CA SER A 47 8.49 -43.11 70.59
C SER A 47 9.07 -43.34 69.20
N ASN A 48 9.46 -44.58 68.88
CA ASN A 48 9.99 -44.92 67.57
C ASN A 48 8.96 -44.71 66.46
N TYR A 49 7.70 -45.06 66.69
CA TYR A 49 6.61 -44.79 65.74
C TYR A 49 6.42 -43.30 65.50
N GLN A 50 6.42 -42.48 66.54
CA GLN A 50 6.31 -41.02 66.41
C GLN A 50 7.48 -40.46 65.60
N THR A 51 8.72 -40.88 65.89
CA THR A 51 9.90 -40.45 65.10
C THR A 51 9.79 -40.84 63.63
N ILE A 52 9.35 -42.07 63.33
CA ILE A 52 9.18 -42.52 61.94
C ILE A 52 8.09 -41.71 61.24
N VAL A 53 6.96 -41.45 61.90
CA VAL A 53 5.87 -40.66 61.33
C VAL A 53 6.31 -39.22 61.08
N SER A 54 6.95 -38.55 62.05
CA SER A 54 7.48 -37.20 61.88
C SER A 54 8.51 -37.13 60.75
N HIS A 55 9.39 -38.12 60.64
CA HIS A 55 10.34 -38.19 59.54
C HIS A 55 9.64 -38.33 58.19
N LYS A 56 8.64 -39.22 58.07
CA LYS A 56 7.86 -39.37 56.83
C LYS A 56 7.10 -38.10 56.44
N VAL A 57 6.51 -37.39 57.41
CA VAL A 57 5.84 -36.10 57.16
C VAL A 57 6.83 -35.06 56.67
N ASN A 58 8.01 -34.95 57.30
CA ASN A 58 9.05 -34.01 56.87
C ASN A 58 9.55 -34.32 55.46
N VAL A 59 9.78 -35.60 55.15
CA VAL A 59 10.15 -36.03 53.78
C VAL A 59 9.05 -35.68 52.79
N SER A 60 7.78 -35.94 53.13
CA SER A 60 6.64 -35.59 52.27
C SER A 60 6.55 -34.08 52.00
N ASN A 61 6.74 -33.25 53.02
CA ASN A 61 6.74 -31.79 52.86
C ASN A 61 7.91 -31.32 51.99
N ASN A 62 9.10 -31.90 52.18
CA ASN A 62 10.26 -31.59 51.34
C ASN A 62 10.03 -32.00 49.88
N VAL A 63 9.43 -33.17 49.63
CA VAL A 63 9.07 -33.61 48.28
C VAL A 63 8.05 -32.68 47.64
N SER A 64 7.03 -32.23 48.39
CA SER A 64 6.07 -31.23 47.90
C SER A 64 6.76 -29.94 47.49
N ASN A 65 7.62 -29.40 48.34
CA ASN A 65 8.36 -28.16 48.05
C ASN A 65 9.27 -28.32 46.83
N ILE A 66 9.90 -29.49 46.65
CA ILE A 66 10.71 -29.79 45.46
C ILE A 66 9.82 -29.82 44.21
N MET A 67 8.63 -30.43 44.29
CA MET A 67 7.70 -30.50 43.16
C MET A 67 7.21 -29.11 42.73
N ASP A 68 6.92 -28.23 43.69
CA ASP A 68 6.53 -26.85 43.42
C ASP A 68 7.66 -26.10 42.71
N ASN A 69 8.90 -26.25 43.21
CA ASN A 69 10.08 -25.64 42.58
C ASN A 69 10.33 -26.18 41.17
N VAL A 70 10.14 -27.48 40.94
CA VAL A 70 10.26 -28.09 39.60
C VAL A 70 9.22 -27.52 38.66
N THR A 71 7.97 -27.36 39.11
CA THR A 71 6.90 -26.76 38.30
C THR A 71 7.23 -25.32 37.91
N VAL A 72 7.77 -24.52 38.84
CA VAL A 72 8.24 -23.15 38.55
C VAL A 72 9.41 -23.15 37.56
N LEU A 73 10.36 -24.08 37.69
CA LEU A 73 11.47 -24.21 36.75
C LEU A 73 11.01 -24.60 35.35
N GLU A 74 10.05 -25.51 35.23
CA GLU A 74 9.46 -25.92 33.96
C GLU A 74 8.76 -24.75 33.27
N GLN A 75 8.00 -23.93 34.03
CA GLN A 75 7.41 -22.70 33.52
C GLN A 75 8.47 -21.70 33.02
N ARG A 76 9.57 -21.53 33.78
CA ARG A 76 10.68 -20.65 33.38
C ARG A 76 11.38 -21.16 32.12
N ILE A 77 11.62 -22.47 31.99
CA ILE A 77 12.20 -23.07 30.79
C ILE A 77 11.31 -22.80 29.57
N ASN A 78 10.01 -23.04 29.68
CA ASN A 78 9.06 -22.78 28.59
C ASN A 78 9.06 -21.31 28.17
N SER A 79 9.17 -20.37 29.11
CA SER A 79 9.26 -18.94 28.80
C SER A 79 10.55 -18.58 28.04
N VAL A 80 11.69 -19.14 28.45
CA VAL A 80 12.99 -18.93 27.80
C VAL A 80 12.99 -19.50 26.38
N GLU A 81 12.43 -20.70 26.17
CA GLU A 81 12.31 -21.29 24.83
C GLU A 81 11.45 -20.42 23.90
N LEU A 82 10.37 -19.82 24.42
CA LEU A 82 9.53 -18.91 23.65
C LEU A 82 10.29 -17.63 23.29
N GLU A 83 11.05 -17.05 24.21
CA GLU A 83 11.89 -15.87 23.94
C GLU A 83 12.99 -16.18 22.92
N GLN A 84 13.64 -17.33 22.99
CA GLN A 84 14.64 -17.76 21.99
C GLN A 84 14.03 -17.91 20.59
N LYS A 85 12.82 -18.47 20.49
CA LYS A 85 12.09 -18.55 19.21
C LYS A 85 11.78 -17.17 18.65
N LYS A 86 11.34 -16.23 19.48
CA LYS A 86 11.10 -14.82 19.06
C LYS A 86 12.39 -14.17 18.57
N MET A 87 13.49 -14.33 19.31
CA MET A 87 14.79 -13.77 18.95
C MET A 87 15.29 -14.31 17.60
N THR A 88 15.06 -15.59 17.31
CA THR A 88 15.39 -16.21 16.02
C THR A 88 14.59 -15.58 14.88
N ILE A 89 13.28 -15.40 15.06
CA ILE A 89 12.40 -14.76 14.06
C ILE A 89 12.81 -13.31 13.81
N ASP A 90 13.14 -12.57 14.87
CA ASP A 90 13.59 -11.17 14.75
C ASP A 90 14.93 -11.07 14.01
N TYR A 91 15.85 -12.00 14.24
CA TYR A 91 17.11 -12.08 13.53
C TYR A 91 16.91 -12.36 12.03
N ASP A 92 16.06 -13.34 11.69
CA ASP A 92 15.73 -13.66 10.29
C ASP A 92 15.09 -12.47 9.57
N ASN A 93 14.15 -11.78 10.22
CA ASN A 93 13.54 -10.56 9.69
C ASN A 93 14.54 -9.43 9.49
N LEU A 94 15.50 -9.25 10.41
CA LEU A 94 16.56 -8.27 10.27
C LEU A 94 17.46 -8.60 9.08
N ASN A 95 17.82 -9.87 8.91
CA ASN A 95 18.64 -10.33 7.79
C ASN A 95 17.93 -10.10 6.43
N LEU A 96 16.62 -10.41 6.36
CA LEU A 96 15.80 -10.12 5.17
C LEU A 96 15.73 -8.62 4.87
N ARG A 97 15.58 -7.76 5.89
CA ARG A 97 15.62 -6.29 5.70
C ARG A 97 16.99 -5.84 5.21
N SER A 98 18.07 -6.39 5.75
CA SER A 98 19.43 -6.05 5.32
C SER A 98 19.65 -6.41 3.85
N ALA A 99 19.25 -7.62 3.44
CA ALA A 99 19.37 -8.07 2.04
C ALA A 99 18.57 -7.19 1.07
N ARG A 100 17.35 -6.77 1.45
CA ARG A 100 16.55 -5.83 0.65
C ARG A 100 17.22 -4.47 0.52
N ASN A 101 17.70 -3.92 1.64
CA ASN A 101 18.38 -2.63 1.64
C ASN A 101 19.66 -2.67 0.78
N GLU A 102 20.41 -3.77 0.82
CA GLU A 102 21.59 -3.96 -0.02
C GLU A 102 21.22 -3.97 -1.51
N GLN A 103 20.14 -4.66 -1.88
CA GLN A 103 19.61 -4.64 -3.24
C GLN A 103 19.18 -3.23 -3.67
N ASP A 104 18.49 -2.49 -2.81
CA ASP A 104 18.08 -1.11 -3.09
C ASP A 104 19.28 -0.18 -3.29
N ILE A 105 20.34 -0.35 -2.48
CA ILE A 105 21.59 0.40 -2.63
C ILE A 105 22.24 0.09 -3.99
N VAL A 106 22.29 -1.17 -4.40
CA VAL A 106 22.84 -1.56 -5.72
C VAL A 106 22.02 -0.97 -6.86
N LEU A 107 20.69 -0.97 -6.75
CA LEU A 107 19.81 -0.35 -7.74
C LEU A 107 20.06 1.15 -7.82
N LEU A 108 20.13 1.84 -6.68
CA LEU A 108 20.42 3.27 -6.61
C LEU A 108 21.80 3.60 -7.17
N GLN A 109 22.82 2.79 -6.87
CA GLN A 109 24.15 2.93 -7.46
C GLN A 109 24.12 2.75 -8.97
N THR A 110 23.30 1.84 -9.50
CA THR A 110 23.14 1.64 -10.94
C THR A 110 22.50 2.87 -11.59
N VAL A 111 21.47 3.45 -10.98
CA VAL A 111 20.81 4.67 -11.48
C VAL A 111 21.75 5.88 -11.43
N VAL A 112 22.54 6.03 -10.34
CA VAL A 112 23.49 7.13 -10.18
C VAL A 112 24.69 6.96 -11.12
N ASN A 113 25.18 5.73 -11.31
CA ASN A 113 26.28 5.44 -12.24
C ASN A 113 25.80 5.25 -13.69
N ASP A 114 24.51 5.45 -13.97
CA ASP A 114 24.01 5.43 -15.33
C ASP A 114 24.59 6.64 -16.07
N LYS A 115 25.69 6.39 -16.79
CA LYS A 115 26.41 7.33 -17.66
C LYS A 115 25.51 7.98 -18.72
N ASN A 116 24.28 7.50 -18.84
CA ASN A 116 23.28 8.09 -19.69
C ASN A 116 22.72 9.42 -19.14
N LEU A 117 22.86 9.71 -17.84
CA LEU A 117 22.43 11.00 -17.29
C LEU A 117 23.25 12.15 -17.88
N ASP A 118 24.57 12.01 -17.92
CA ASP A 118 25.47 13.01 -18.51
C ASP A 118 25.20 13.18 -20.01
N SER A 119 25.09 12.09 -20.77
CA SER A 119 24.78 12.19 -22.21
C SER A 119 23.38 12.75 -22.49
N ARG A 120 22.41 12.53 -21.59
CA ARG A 120 21.07 13.15 -21.70
C ARG A 120 21.13 14.64 -21.37
N LEU A 121 21.96 15.04 -20.41
CA LEU A 121 22.21 16.44 -20.08
C LEU A 121 22.85 17.16 -21.28
N ASP A 122 23.88 16.56 -21.87
CA ASP A 122 24.57 17.09 -23.06
C ASP A 122 23.61 17.23 -24.24
N ASN A 123 22.75 16.23 -24.49
CA ASN A 123 21.74 16.30 -25.54
C ASN A 123 20.69 17.40 -25.30
N ILE A 124 20.32 17.64 -24.04
CA ILE A 124 19.42 18.74 -23.67
C ILE A 124 20.11 20.08 -23.89
N GLU A 125 21.38 20.22 -23.52
CA GLU A 125 22.16 21.46 -23.73
C GLU A 125 22.28 21.78 -25.23
N ILE A 126 22.60 20.78 -26.06
CA ILE A 126 22.66 20.94 -27.52
C ILE A 126 21.28 21.34 -28.08
N SER A 127 20.21 20.69 -27.62
CA SER A 127 18.85 21.02 -28.05
C SER A 127 18.45 22.44 -27.65
N MET A 128 18.85 22.91 -26.46
CA MET A 128 18.61 24.29 -26.02
C MET A 128 19.37 25.31 -26.88
N LYS A 129 20.66 25.06 -27.20
CA LYS A 129 21.43 25.92 -28.09
C LYS A 129 20.81 26.01 -29.49
N ASN A 130 20.35 24.88 -30.04
CA ASN A 130 19.68 24.88 -31.34
C ASN A 130 18.36 25.66 -31.29
N ASN A 131 17.55 25.48 -30.24
CA ASN A 131 16.32 26.25 -30.06
C ASN A 131 16.58 27.75 -29.91
N GLU A 132 17.66 28.16 -29.23
CA GLU A 132 18.05 29.57 -29.11
C GLU A 132 18.36 30.18 -30.49
N ILE A 133 19.12 29.46 -31.33
CA ILE A 133 19.40 29.86 -32.72
C ILE A 133 18.10 29.97 -33.53
N ASP A 134 17.20 29.00 -33.41
CA ASP A 134 15.92 29.01 -34.11
C ASP A 134 15.04 30.20 -33.68
N ILE A 135 14.98 30.49 -32.37
CA ILE A 135 14.26 31.66 -31.84
C ILE A 135 14.83 32.96 -32.41
N ASP A 136 16.15 33.11 -32.45
CA ASP A 136 16.79 34.31 -33.02
C ASP A 136 16.51 34.44 -34.52
N SER A 137 16.49 33.33 -35.25
CA SER A 137 16.13 33.32 -36.68
C SER A 137 14.68 33.74 -36.90
N ILE A 138 13.74 33.22 -36.10
CA ILE A 138 12.31 33.57 -36.15
C ILE A 138 12.11 35.04 -35.82
N LYS A 139 12.82 35.55 -34.82
CA LYS A 139 12.78 36.97 -34.42
C LYS A 139 13.26 37.88 -35.55
N ASN A 140 14.30 37.49 -36.28
CA ASN A 140 14.77 38.23 -37.45
C ASN A 140 13.75 38.20 -38.60
N ILE A 141 13.16 37.04 -38.89
CA ILE A 141 12.10 36.91 -39.90
C ILE A 141 10.90 37.78 -39.53
N GLN A 142 10.47 37.76 -38.27
CA GLN A 142 9.38 38.59 -37.78
C GLN A 142 9.68 40.08 -37.94
N ARG A 143 10.92 40.51 -37.65
CA ARG A 143 11.35 41.90 -37.83
C ARG A 143 11.30 42.32 -39.31
N THR A 144 11.75 41.45 -40.21
CA THR A 144 11.67 41.70 -41.67
C THR A 144 10.24 41.75 -42.17
N GLN A 145 9.37 40.86 -41.69
CA GLN A 145 7.94 40.89 -42.02
C GLN A 145 7.28 42.17 -41.53
N GLN A 146 7.61 42.64 -40.33
CA GLN A 146 7.10 43.90 -39.81
C GLN A 146 7.52 45.09 -40.68
N ILE A 147 8.79 45.17 -41.06
CA ILE A 147 9.29 46.22 -41.97
C ILE A 147 8.53 46.17 -43.30
N THR A 148 8.35 44.98 -43.87
CA THR A 148 7.64 44.80 -45.14
C THR A 148 6.17 45.23 -45.05
N LEU A 149 5.51 44.93 -43.93
CA LEU A 149 4.13 45.35 -43.67
C LEU A 149 4.02 46.87 -43.52
N ASP A 150 4.97 47.50 -42.83
CA ASP A 150 5.04 48.95 -42.68
C ASP A 150 5.26 49.62 -44.05
N ASP A 151 6.14 49.07 -44.89
CA ASP A 151 6.38 49.56 -46.25
C ASP A 151 5.13 49.42 -47.14
N ILE A 152 4.41 48.29 -47.06
CA ILE A 152 3.14 48.09 -47.78
C ILE A 152 2.08 49.08 -47.29
N ALA A 153 1.99 49.32 -45.98
CA ALA A 153 1.04 50.27 -45.40
C ALA A 153 1.34 51.71 -45.88
N ASN A 154 2.62 52.07 -45.95
CA ASN A 154 3.08 53.36 -46.50
C ASN A 154 2.74 53.48 -47.99
N ALA A 155 3.07 52.47 -48.80
CA ALA A 155 2.76 52.45 -50.23
C ALA A 155 1.24 52.51 -50.50
N PHE A 156 0.43 51.84 -49.68
CA PHE A 156 -1.03 51.90 -49.78
C PHE A 156 -1.58 53.28 -49.42
N THR A 157 -0.99 53.94 -48.42
CA THR A 157 -1.33 55.32 -48.03
C THR A 157 -0.97 56.29 -49.15
N GLU A 158 0.19 56.13 -49.77
CA GLU A 158 0.60 56.92 -50.93
C GLU A 158 -0.33 56.69 -52.13
N PHE A 159 -0.64 55.44 -52.45
CA PHE A 159 -1.59 55.08 -53.50
C PHE A 159 -2.98 55.69 -53.28
N LYS A 160 -3.48 55.68 -52.04
CA LYS A 160 -4.73 56.38 -51.67
C LYS A 160 -4.63 57.87 -51.97
N SER A 161 -3.53 58.52 -51.58
CA SER A 161 -3.29 59.94 -51.85
C SER A 161 -3.28 60.25 -53.36
N GLN A 162 -2.60 59.41 -54.15
CA GLN A 162 -2.56 59.52 -55.61
C GLN A 162 -3.94 59.31 -56.25
N ILE A 163 -4.73 58.33 -55.79
CA ILE A 163 -6.12 58.14 -56.24
C ILE A 163 -6.96 59.36 -55.92
N ILE A 164 -6.89 59.88 -54.69
CA ILE A 164 -7.66 61.05 -54.27
C ILE A 164 -7.30 62.24 -55.16
N GLN A 165 -6.02 62.53 -55.39
CA GLN A 165 -5.59 63.57 -56.32
C GLN A 165 -6.14 63.34 -57.74
N LYS A 166 -6.02 62.12 -58.26
CA LYS A 166 -6.47 61.77 -59.61
C LYS A 166 -7.99 61.91 -59.77
N ILE A 167 -8.76 61.46 -58.78
CA ILE A 167 -10.22 61.62 -58.72
C ILE A 167 -10.59 63.10 -58.60
N THR A 168 -9.91 63.90 -57.78
CA THR A 168 -10.13 65.35 -57.69
C THR A 168 -9.86 66.04 -59.02
N THR A 169 -8.80 65.64 -59.75
CA THR A 169 -8.52 66.16 -61.10
C THR A 169 -9.51 65.70 -62.16
N MET A 170 -10.01 64.45 -62.10
CA MET A 170 -11.02 63.93 -63.03
C MET A 170 -12.43 64.46 -62.75
N LEU A 171 -12.82 64.67 -61.49
CA LEU A 171 -14.11 65.29 -61.14
C LEU A 171 -14.16 66.78 -61.55
N SER A 172 -13.00 67.41 -61.68
CA SER A 172 -12.87 68.76 -62.23
C SER A 172 -12.83 68.79 -63.77
N GLY A 173 -12.77 67.62 -64.42
CA GLY A 173 -12.62 67.48 -65.85
C GLY A 173 -13.25 66.21 -66.40
N SER A 174 -14.48 66.36 -66.90
CA SER A 174 -15.09 65.53 -67.94
C SER A 174 -16.11 64.44 -67.54
N LYS A 175 -17.28 64.64 -68.15
CA LYS A 175 -18.37 63.73 -68.50
C LYS A 175 -17.94 62.30 -68.92
N ASN A 176 -18.87 61.40 -68.61
CA ASN A 176 -19.33 60.23 -69.36
C ASN A 176 -18.61 58.87 -69.24
N THR A 177 -19.50 57.87 -69.16
CA THR A 177 -19.44 56.47 -69.61
C THR A 177 -18.84 55.39 -68.71
N THR A 178 -19.77 54.57 -68.20
CA THR A 178 -19.70 53.20 -67.69
C THR A 178 -18.94 52.25 -68.63
N PRO A 179 -18.32 51.15 -68.13
CA PRO A 179 -19.06 49.89 -68.19
C PRO A 179 -18.86 48.91 -67.02
N ASN A 180 -19.92 48.11 -66.92
CA ASN A 180 -20.18 46.88 -66.18
C ASN A 180 -19.04 45.84 -66.19
N ASN A 181 -18.85 45.12 -65.07
CA ASN A 181 -18.60 43.67 -65.08
C ASN A 181 -18.83 42.99 -63.72
N THR A 182 -20.03 42.44 -63.59
CA THR A 182 -20.43 41.12 -63.06
C THR A 182 -19.55 40.42 -62.01
N LYS A 183 -19.97 40.50 -60.74
CA LYS A 183 -19.52 39.64 -59.62
C LYS A 183 -20.20 38.27 -59.70
N LYS A 184 -19.39 37.21 -59.70
CA LYS A 184 -19.83 35.80 -59.60
C LYS A 184 -20.24 35.51 -58.16
N ASN A 185 -21.55 35.41 -57.93
CA ASN A 185 -22.17 35.14 -56.63
C ASN A 185 -22.12 33.62 -56.38
N ILE A 186 -21.35 33.17 -55.39
CA ILE A 186 -21.32 31.76 -54.96
C ILE A 186 -22.44 31.60 -53.93
N ASN A 187 -23.48 30.89 -54.33
CA ASN A 187 -24.59 30.49 -53.46
C ASN A 187 -24.06 29.65 -52.29
N VAL A 188 -24.08 30.23 -51.08
CA VAL A 188 -23.92 29.51 -49.82
C VAL A 188 -25.27 28.89 -49.50
N SER A 189 -25.49 27.65 -49.92
CA SER A 189 -26.66 26.87 -49.49
C SER A 189 -26.53 26.62 -47.98
N LYS A 190 -27.39 27.25 -47.18
CA LYS A 190 -27.58 26.90 -45.77
C LYS A 190 -28.03 25.44 -45.71
N VAL A 191 -27.15 24.57 -45.25
CA VAL A 191 -27.53 23.23 -44.81
C VAL A 191 -28.10 23.40 -43.40
N ASP A 192 -29.43 23.45 -43.31
CA ASP A 192 -30.15 23.70 -42.05
C ASP A 192 -30.04 22.54 -41.03
N ASN A 193 -29.35 21.44 -41.35
CA ASN A 193 -29.45 20.20 -40.58
C ASN A 193 -28.13 19.48 -40.24
N PHE A 194 -27.03 20.23 -40.05
CA PHE A 194 -25.83 19.63 -39.46
C PHE A 194 -25.98 19.54 -37.94
N ASN A 195 -25.77 18.34 -37.38
CA ASN A 195 -26.12 18.00 -35.99
C ASN A 195 -25.10 18.43 -34.93
N TYR A 196 -23.92 18.90 -35.35
CA TYR A 196 -22.84 19.30 -34.46
C TYR A 196 -22.53 20.80 -34.57
N THR A 197 -21.92 21.34 -33.53
CA THR A 197 -21.35 22.68 -33.45
C THR A 197 -19.85 22.58 -33.21
N LEU A 198 -19.09 23.55 -33.72
CA LEU A 198 -17.65 23.62 -33.46
C LEU A 198 -17.42 24.18 -32.07
N SER A 199 -16.77 23.39 -31.21
CA SER A 199 -16.46 23.74 -29.83
C SER A 199 -15.08 24.35 -29.66
N SER A 200 -14.08 23.82 -30.36
CA SER A 200 -12.70 24.36 -30.35
C SER A 200 -11.91 23.87 -31.57
N ILE A 201 -10.76 24.50 -31.80
CA ILE A 201 -9.74 24.05 -32.74
C ILE A 201 -8.44 23.92 -31.95
N GLU A 202 -7.80 22.76 -32.04
CA GLU A 202 -6.63 22.43 -31.24
C GLU A 202 -5.47 21.98 -32.12
N TYR A 203 -4.26 22.41 -31.77
CA TYR A 203 -3.05 21.93 -32.43
C TYR A 203 -2.45 20.78 -31.63
N ARG A 204 -2.41 19.58 -32.21
CA ARG A 204 -1.90 18.36 -31.57
C ARG A 204 -1.04 17.59 -32.56
N SER A 205 0.13 17.12 -32.10
CA SER A 205 1.03 16.27 -32.88
C SER A 205 1.41 16.84 -34.26
N GLY A 206 1.51 18.17 -34.38
CA GLY A 206 1.85 18.83 -35.64
C GLY A 206 0.65 19.17 -36.54
N GLU A 207 -0.56 18.80 -36.15
CA GLU A 207 -1.77 18.91 -36.98
C GLU A 207 -2.89 19.69 -36.27
N LEU A 208 -3.78 20.31 -37.04
CA LEU A 208 -4.96 20.98 -36.53
C LEU A 208 -6.14 20.00 -36.42
N TRP A 209 -6.79 20.01 -35.26
CA TRP A 209 -7.93 19.17 -34.93
C TRP A 209 -9.15 20.04 -34.65
N ALA A 210 -10.27 19.69 -35.27
CA ALA A 210 -11.56 20.26 -35.00
C ALA A 210 -12.25 19.46 -33.89
N VAL A 211 -12.66 20.15 -32.82
CA VAL A 211 -13.44 19.53 -31.74
C VAL A 211 -14.90 19.92 -31.93
N VAL A 212 -15.74 18.93 -32.20
CA VAL A 212 -17.17 19.14 -32.44
C VAL A 212 -18.01 18.46 -31.37
N CYS A 213 -19.11 19.10 -30.99
CA CYS A 213 -20.08 18.58 -30.03
C CYS A 213 -21.48 18.54 -30.66
N PRO A 214 -22.35 17.60 -30.30
CA PRO A 214 -23.76 17.66 -30.71
C PRO A 214 -24.41 18.97 -30.25
N LYS A 215 -25.34 19.52 -31.04
CA LYS A 215 -26.07 20.77 -30.70
C LYS A 215 -26.78 20.75 -29.33
N LYS A 216 -27.04 19.56 -28.78
CA LYS A 216 -27.63 19.34 -27.45
C LYS A 216 -26.72 18.48 -26.57
N PHE A 217 -25.43 18.78 -26.53
CA PHE A 217 -24.48 17.99 -25.74
C PHE A 217 -24.77 18.14 -24.24
N THR A 218 -24.66 17.03 -23.50
CA THR A 218 -24.83 17.02 -22.04
C THR A 218 -23.56 16.60 -21.29
N SER A 219 -22.58 16.03 -21.98
CA SER A 219 -21.35 15.50 -21.41
C SER A 219 -20.14 15.70 -22.35
N LEU A 220 -18.95 15.88 -21.76
CA LEU A 220 -17.67 15.95 -22.49
C LEU A 220 -17.33 14.66 -23.23
N SER A 221 -17.91 13.53 -22.83
CA SER A 221 -17.73 12.23 -23.51
C SER A 221 -18.33 12.19 -24.92
N GLU A 222 -19.21 13.14 -25.26
CA GLU A 222 -19.83 13.25 -26.58
C GLU A 222 -18.99 14.10 -27.58
N LEU A 223 -17.85 14.64 -27.13
CA LEU A 223 -16.93 15.39 -27.98
C LEU A 223 -16.26 14.47 -29.00
N LYS A 224 -16.24 14.92 -30.25
CA LYS A 224 -15.55 14.24 -31.34
C LYS A 224 -14.40 15.10 -31.84
N PHE A 225 -13.24 14.48 -31.95
CA PHE A 225 -12.05 15.08 -32.54
C PHE A 225 -11.97 14.65 -33.99
N LEU A 226 -11.87 15.62 -34.90
CA LEU A 226 -11.84 15.38 -36.33
C LEU A 226 -10.61 16.09 -36.93
N ASN A 227 -9.88 15.37 -37.77
CA ASN A 227 -8.78 15.90 -38.57
C ASN A 227 -9.21 15.99 -40.05
N VAL A 228 -8.40 16.64 -40.88
CA VAL A 228 -8.60 16.68 -42.34
C VAL A 228 -8.64 15.26 -42.88
N GLY A 229 -9.72 14.92 -43.58
CA GLY A 229 -9.97 13.57 -44.09
C GLY A 229 -10.93 12.73 -43.25
N ASP A 230 -11.16 13.07 -41.99
CA ASP A 230 -12.11 12.34 -41.14
C ASP A 230 -13.56 12.60 -41.56
N SER A 231 -14.46 11.68 -41.20
CA SER A 231 -15.87 11.74 -41.58
C SER A 231 -16.79 11.66 -40.37
N ILE A 232 -17.85 12.46 -40.38
CA ILE A 232 -18.88 12.52 -39.36
C ILE A 232 -20.26 12.68 -40.02
N ASP A 233 -21.18 11.74 -39.73
CA ASP A 233 -22.55 11.73 -40.28
C ASP A 233 -22.61 11.95 -41.81
N GLY A 234 -21.68 11.33 -42.55
CA GLY A 234 -21.57 11.44 -44.01
C GLY A 234 -20.85 12.69 -44.54
N TRP A 235 -20.39 13.59 -43.66
CA TRP A 235 -19.60 14.77 -44.01
C TRP A 235 -18.12 14.51 -43.76
N LYS A 236 -17.28 14.78 -44.76
CA LYS A 236 -15.81 14.65 -44.66
C LYS A 236 -15.17 16.00 -44.40
N VAL A 237 -14.18 16.06 -43.51
CA VAL A 237 -13.41 17.28 -43.25
C VAL A 237 -12.50 17.57 -44.44
N MET A 238 -12.72 18.71 -45.08
CA MET A 238 -11.93 19.17 -46.22
C MET A 238 -10.80 20.10 -45.79
N ASN A 239 -11.08 21.02 -44.85
CA ASN A 239 -10.07 21.95 -44.33
C ASN A 239 -10.41 22.40 -42.92
N ILE A 240 -9.37 22.65 -42.12
CA ILE A 240 -9.45 23.23 -40.78
C ILE A 240 -8.61 24.52 -40.78
N GLU A 241 -9.25 25.64 -40.45
CA GLU A 241 -8.62 26.96 -40.29
C GLU A 241 -8.79 27.40 -38.83
N ASN A 242 -8.08 28.45 -38.38
CA ASN A 242 -8.04 28.85 -36.96
C ASN A 242 -9.40 29.15 -36.29
N ASN A 243 -10.46 29.40 -37.06
CA ASN A 243 -11.79 29.72 -36.51
C ASN A 243 -12.95 29.03 -37.24
N LEU A 244 -12.66 28.15 -38.20
CA LEU A 244 -13.69 27.49 -39.00
C LEU A 244 -13.22 26.13 -39.52
N VAL A 245 -14.20 25.28 -39.81
CA VAL A 245 -13.99 23.95 -40.39
C VAL A 245 -14.90 23.82 -41.60
N LYS A 246 -14.32 23.46 -42.75
CA LYS A 246 -15.06 23.21 -43.99
C LYS A 246 -15.24 21.71 -44.14
N LEU A 247 -16.50 21.30 -44.24
CA LEU A 247 -16.93 19.94 -44.44
C LEU A 247 -17.50 19.78 -45.86
N ILE A 248 -17.34 18.61 -46.45
CA ILE A 248 -17.87 18.28 -47.78
C ILE A 248 -18.69 16.99 -47.75
N ASN A 249 -19.83 16.98 -48.44
CA ASN A 249 -20.62 15.79 -48.72
C ASN A 249 -21.08 15.85 -50.19
N GLY A 250 -20.46 15.03 -51.05
CA GLY A 250 -20.62 15.15 -52.51
C GLY A 250 -20.21 16.54 -53.01
N ASN A 251 -21.14 17.28 -53.62
CA ASN A 251 -20.91 18.63 -54.14
C ASN A 251 -21.31 19.75 -53.14
N GLN A 252 -21.70 19.39 -51.91
CA GLN A 252 -22.11 20.37 -50.90
C GLN A 252 -20.96 20.67 -49.96
N VAL A 253 -20.72 21.96 -49.71
CA VAL A 253 -19.75 22.43 -48.71
C VAL A 253 -20.48 23.09 -47.56
N TYR A 254 -20.19 22.63 -46.35
CA TYR A 254 -20.70 23.21 -45.11
C TYR A 254 -19.55 23.83 -44.32
N THR A 255 -19.79 24.98 -43.70
CA THR A 255 -18.78 25.65 -42.88
C THR A 255 -19.28 25.76 -41.45
N LEU A 256 -18.60 25.05 -40.55
CA LEU A 256 -18.73 25.27 -39.12
C LEU A 256 -17.84 26.44 -38.73
N LYS A 257 -18.36 27.39 -37.96
CA LYS A 257 -17.58 28.48 -37.38
C LYS A 257 -17.57 28.33 -35.87
N LEU A 258 -16.47 28.72 -35.25
CA LEU A 258 -16.38 28.80 -33.81
C LEU A 258 -17.31 29.94 -33.35
N THR A 259 -18.35 29.61 -32.59
CA THR A 259 -19.23 30.62 -32.00
C THR A 259 -18.48 31.23 -30.83
N GLN A 260 -18.12 32.51 -30.94
CA GLN A 260 -17.56 33.29 -29.82
C GLN A 260 -18.64 33.67 -28.82
#